data_AF-A0A843FB25-F1
#
_entry.id   AF-A0A843FB25-F1
#
_cell.length_a   1.000
_cell.length_b   1.000
_cell.length_c   1.000
_cell.angle_alpha   90.00
_cell.angle_beta   90.00
_cell.angle_gamma   90.00
#
_symmetry.space_group_name_H-M   'P 1'
#
loop_
_entity.id
_entity.type
_entity.pdbx_description
1 polymer ?
#
loop_
_entity_poly.entity_id
_entity_poly.type
_entity_poly.pdbx_seq_one_letter_code
_entity_poly.pdbx_strand_id
1 'polypeptide(L)'
;MENVLGRQFWSIYEDLQRGNRIGFLTDDEFQKYFLGFISYKYLSEKLEAYIKNELKAENLNFEEAYGIKAYKKGLREKSIEDIGYFLSPNLLYRNIISSKNYGNIIIEELDKAFTEISDTSVGRESQEDFQNLFEGVDLYASQLGKTIEDKNRVVFNILDALRPVYFDLDKESRNNTLLSKSILENRKFNKNYSYSRKNERRLRSGRKNKINADFKDLNALVDEKMEYNLISPNYALEADRADYELDEYSLNKDIPHKDEIYEKYIDDLIGNSFEYLLSEFSLNSSNSSDYYTPNEVSTLIAKLISSQKSRLESVYDPCCGSASLLLEINKELDCKFICGQELNASFYNIARENMILHNIHYKDFDIKQGDTLEQPQH
;
A
#
# COMPACT_ATOMS: atom_id res chain seq x y z
N MET A 1 -7.26 -6.37 12.85
CA MET A 1 -7.83 -5.06 12.46
C MET A 1 -8.39 -5.22 11.07
N GLU A 2 -9.58 -4.71 10.80
CA GLU A 2 -10.12 -4.74 9.45
C GLU A 2 -9.22 -3.95 8.50
N ASN A 3 -8.99 -4.50 7.31
CA ASN A 3 -8.25 -3.82 6.27
C ASN A 3 -9.14 -2.79 5.57
N VAL A 4 -9.24 -1.59 6.17
CA VAL A 4 -10.13 -0.52 5.70
C VAL A 4 -9.76 -0.09 4.28
N LEU A 5 -8.47 0.05 3.98
CA LEU A 5 -7.99 0.49 2.68
C LEU A 5 -8.15 -0.62 1.62
N GLY A 6 -7.86 -1.88 1.96
CA GLY A 6 -8.16 -3.05 1.13
C GLY A 6 -9.63 -3.14 0.75
N ARG A 7 -10.55 -2.92 1.69
CA ARG A 7 -11.99 -2.85 1.39
C ARG A 7 -12.38 -1.67 0.53
N GLN A 8 -11.74 -0.52 0.70
CA GLN A 8 -11.98 0.62 -0.17
C GLN A 8 -11.59 0.28 -1.62
N PHE A 9 -10.42 -0.34 -1.83
CA PHE A 9 -10.04 -0.84 -3.14
C PHE A 9 -11.03 -1.87 -3.67
N TRP A 10 -11.45 -2.83 -2.86
CA TRP A 10 -12.42 -3.85 -3.27
C TRP A 10 -13.76 -3.23 -3.68
N SER A 11 -14.27 -2.26 -2.92
CA SER A 11 -15.49 -1.53 -3.28
C SER A 11 -15.34 -0.81 -4.63
N ILE A 12 -14.19 -0.16 -4.86
CA ILE A 12 -13.90 0.51 -6.14
C ILE A 12 -13.89 -0.52 -7.29
N TYR A 13 -13.25 -1.67 -7.07
CA TYR A 13 -13.19 -2.77 -8.03
C TYR A 13 -14.60 -3.23 -8.42
N GLU A 14 -15.43 -3.58 -7.43
CA GLU A 14 -16.81 -4.02 -7.67
C GLU A 14 -17.67 -2.96 -8.37
N ASP A 15 -17.52 -1.69 -8.00
CA ASP A 15 -18.30 -0.59 -8.58
C ASP A 15 -17.93 -0.35 -10.04
N LEU A 16 -16.65 -0.49 -10.40
CA LEU A 16 -16.19 -0.41 -11.80
C LEU A 16 -16.76 -1.55 -12.65
N GLN A 17 -16.79 -2.78 -12.10
CA GLN A 17 -17.38 -3.94 -12.77
C GLN A 17 -18.89 -3.77 -12.95
N ARG A 18 -19.63 -3.51 -11.86
CA ARG A 18 -21.09 -3.32 -11.87
C ARG A 18 -21.52 -2.16 -12.77
N GLY A 19 -20.70 -1.12 -12.83
CA GLY A 19 -20.93 0.06 -13.66
C GLY A 19 -20.61 -0.13 -15.15
N ASN A 20 -20.13 -1.31 -15.58
CA ASN A 20 -19.63 -1.55 -16.94
C ASN A 20 -18.58 -0.52 -17.40
N ARG A 21 -17.71 -0.07 -16.47
CA ARG A 21 -16.71 0.97 -16.73
C ARG A 21 -15.35 0.43 -17.15
N ILE A 22 -15.21 -0.90 -17.25
CA ILE A 22 -13.97 -1.64 -17.53
C ILE A 22 -13.81 -2.08 -19.00
N GLY A 23 -14.73 -1.68 -19.89
CA GLY A 23 -14.72 -2.15 -21.28
C GLY A 23 -15.20 -3.60 -21.39
N PHE A 24 -14.47 -4.42 -22.14
CA PHE A 24 -14.73 -5.84 -22.38
C PHE A 24 -13.69 -6.75 -21.70
N LEU A 25 -12.99 -6.23 -20.69
CA LEU A 25 -12.02 -7.00 -19.91
C LEU A 25 -12.73 -8.16 -19.20
N THR A 26 -12.09 -9.34 -19.20
CA THR A 26 -12.46 -10.42 -18.28
C THR A 26 -12.08 -10.05 -16.85
N ASP A 27 -12.56 -10.82 -15.86
CA ASP A 27 -12.18 -10.60 -14.46
C ASP A 27 -10.66 -10.68 -14.27
N ASP A 28 -10.02 -11.73 -14.78
CA ASP A 28 -8.56 -11.92 -14.69
C ASP A 28 -7.77 -10.81 -15.42
N GLU A 29 -8.28 -10.31 -16.55
CA GLU A 29 -7.66 -9.18 -17.23
C GLU A 29 -7.80 -7.91 -16.37
N PHE A 30 -9.00 -7.61 -15.87
CA PHE A 30 -9.25 -6.41 -15.07
C PHE A 30 -8.44 -6.39 -13.77
N GLN A 31 -8.25 -7.53 -13.11
CA GLN A 31 -7.36 -7.66 -11.95
C GLN A 31 -5.96 -7.12 -12.25
N LYS A 32 -5.38 -7.47 -13.41
CA LYS A 32 -4.04 -7.01 -13.81
C LYS A 32 -3.97 -5.50 -13.97
N TYR A 33 -4.94 -4.89 -14.67
CA TYR A 33 -5.01 -3.43 -14.79
C TYR A 33 -5.19 -2.76 -13.44
N PHE A 34 -6.05 -3.30 -12.59
CA PHE A 34 -6.37 -2.71 -11.30
C PHE A 34 -5.16 -2.71 -10.36
N LEU A 35 -4.48 -3.87 -10.22
CA LEU A 35 -3.25 -3.99 -9.43
C LEU A 35 -2.13 -3.11 -10.00
N GLY A 36 -1.89 -3.17 -11.32
CA GLY A 36 -0.86 -2.35 -11.95
C GLY A 36 -1.10 -0.84 -11.79
N PHE A 37 -2.36 -0.38 -11.82
CA PHE A 37 -2.68 1.03 -11.59
C PHE A 37 -2.57 1.45 -10.11
N ILE A 38 -2.82 0.53 -9.16
CA ILE A 38 -2.51 0.76 -7.73
C ILE A 38 -1.01 0.89 -7.55
N SER A 39 -0.23 -0.02 -8.13
CA SER A 39 1.24 -0.03 -8.10
C SER A 39 1.82 1.25 -8.71
N TYR A 40 1.32 1.68 -9.88
CA TYR A 40 1.71 2.94 -10.49
C TYR A 40 1.37 4.16 -9.63
N LYS A 41 0.16 4.22 -9.07
CA LYS A 41 -0.24 5.29 -8.15
C LYS A 41 0.71 5.34 -6.94
N TYR A 42 1.04 4.19 -6.37
CA TYR A 42 1.93 4.10 -5.21
C TYR A 42 3.33 4.61 -5.54
N LEU A 43 3.92 4.14 -6.64
CA LEU A 43 5.24 4.60 -7.08
C LEU A 43 5.25 6.11 -7.35
N SER A 44 4.23 6.62 -8.04
CA SER A 44 4.11 8.05 -8.29
C SER A 44 4.05 8.86 -6.99
N GLU A 45 3.25 8.47 -6.01
CA GLU A 45 3.10 9.19 -4.74
C GLU A 45 4.33 9.03 -3.84
N LYS A 46 4.98 7.86 -3.86
CA LYS A 46 6.22 7.59 -3.14
C LYS A 46 7.36 8.47 -3.63
N LEU A 47 7.55 8.57 -4.95
CA LEU A 47 8.54 9.47 -5.53
C LEU A 47 8.26 10.92 -5.16
N GLU A 48 7.00 11.36 -5.26
CA GLU A 48 6.62 12.72 -4.90
C GLU A 48 6.89 13.03 -3.43
N ALA A 49 6.52 12.12 -2.52
CA ALA A 49 6.80 12.26 -1.09
C ALA A 49 8.32 12.31 -0.80
N TYR A 50 9.10 11.47 -1.49
CA TYR A 50 10.56 11.47 -1.41
C TYR A 50 11.14 12.81 -1.87
N ILE A 51 10.77 13.29 -3.06
CA ILE A 51 11.29 14.55 -3.60
C ILE A 51 10.85 15.76 -2.79
N LYS A 52 9.61 15.77 -2.30
CA LYS A 52 9.14 16.81 -1.37
C LYS A 52 10.03 16.86 -0.13
N ASN A 53 10.43 15.71 0.42
CA ASN A 53 11.34 15.66 1.55
C ASN A 53 12.75 16.18 1.21
N GLU A 54 13.24 15.88 0.02
CA GLU A 54 14.54 16.36 -0.48
C GLU A 54 14.59 17.87 -0.71
N LEU A 55 13.46 18.49 -1.09
CA LEU A 55 13.35 19.93 -1.39
C LEU A 55 12.88 20.79 -0.21
N LYS A 56 12.84 20.23 1.00
CA LYS A 56 12.31 20.91 2.20
C LYS A 56 13.03 22.22 2.52
N ALA A 57 14.34 22.28 2.32
CA ALA A 57 15.12 23.46 2.65
C ALA A 57 14.95 24.59 1.61
N GLU A 58 14.66 24.21 0.37
CA GLU A 58 14.55 25.07 -0.79
C GLU A 58 13.16 25.68 -0.94
N ASN A 59 12.14 25.09 -0.29
CA ASN A 59 10.74 25.48 -0.39
C ASN A 59 10.25 25.53 -1.86
N LEU A 60 10.72 24.57 -2.67
CA LEU A 60 10.31 24.36 -4.04
C LEU A 60 9.42 23.13 -4.13
N ASN A 61 8.39 23.17 -4.96
CA ASN A 61 7.69 21.95 -5.35
C ASN A 61 8.47 21.20 -6.45
N PHE A 62 8.04 19.98 -6.74
CA PHE A 62 8.74 19.11 -7.67
C PHE A 62 8.79 19.71 -9.09
N GLU A 63 7.69 20.27 -9.60
CA GLU A 63 7.66 20.92 -10.90
C GLU A 63 8.62 22.11 -11.00
N GLU A 64 8.66 22.98 -9.99
CA GLU A 64 9.55 24.13 -9.92
C GLU A 64 11.03 23.70 -9.93
N ALA A 65 11.39 22.74 -9.08
CA ALA A 65 12.75 22.23 -9.00
C ALA A 65 13.16 21.53 -10.31
N TYR A 66 12.26 20.75 -10.91
CA TYR A 66 12.54 20.06 -12.17
C TYR A 66 12.72 21.02 -13.36
N GLY A 67 12.14 22.22 -13.29
CA GLY A 67 12.40 23.31 -14.25
C GLY A 67 13.82 23.88 -14.19
N ILE A 68 14.53 23.66 -13.08
CA ILE A 68 15.90 24.16 -12.88
C ILE A 68 16.90 23.05 -13.22
N LYS A 69 17.73 23.26 -14.25
CA LYS A 69 18.66 22.26 -14.78
C LYS A 69 19.56 21.60 -13.73
N ALA A 70 19.99 22.36 -12.72
CA ALA A 70 20.83 21.84 -11.62
C ALA A 70 20.08 20.83 -10.75
N TYR A 71 18.86 21.16 -10.31
CA TYR A 71 18.01 20.28 -9.51
C TYR A 71 17.51 19.08 -10.32
N LYS A 72 17.11 19.27 -11.58
CA LYS A 72 16.62 18.19 -12.44
C LYS A 72 17.56 16.97 -12.47
N LYS A 73 18.86 17.20 -12.65
CA LYS A 73 19.85 16.12 -12.69
C LYS A 73 20.03 15.48 -11.31
N GLY A 74 20.19 16.29 -10.27
CA GLY A 74 20.41 15.82 -8.91
C GLY A 74 19.24 14.99 -8.36
N LEU A 75 18.01 15.49 -8.51
CA LEU A 75 16.80 14.78 -8.10
C LEU A 75 16.67 13.43 -8.80
N ARG A 76 16.90 13.40 -10.13
CA ARG A 76 16.84 12.15 -10.89
C ARG A 76 17.87 11.13 -10.40
N GLU A 77 19.13 11.54 -10.26
CA GLU A 77 20.20 10.63 -9.81
C GLU A 77 19.93 10.12 -8.40
N LYS A 78 19.52 11.00 -7.49
CA LYS A 78 19.26 10.65 -6.09
C LYS A 78 18.04 9.73 -5.93
N SER A 79 16.94 9.97 -6.65
CA SER A 79 15.79 9.06 -6.62
C SER A 79 16.13 7.67 -7.14
N ILE A 80 16.91 7.57 -8.23
CA ILE A 80 17.34 6.26 -8.75
C ILE A 80 18.22 5.54 -7.73
N GLU A 81 19.09 6.26 -7.03
CA GLU A 81 19.96 5.69 -5.98
C GLU A 81 19.19 5.27 -4.73
N ASP A 82 18.28 6.11 -4.22
CA ASP A 82 17.64 5.89 -2.92
C ASP A 82 16.36 5.06 -2.99
N ILE A 83 15.62 5.12 -4.11
CA ILE A 83 14.33 4.41 -4.25
C ILE A 83 14.24 3.54 -5.52
N GLY A 84 15.25 3.57 -6.39
CA GLY A 84 15.43 2.61 -7.47
C GLY A 84 14.88 3.01 -8.85
N TYR A 85 14.12 4.10 -8.95
CA TYR A 85 13.49 4.57 -10.19
C TYR A 85 13.27 6.09 -10.17
N PHE A 86 12.84 6.64 -11.30
CA PHE A 86 12.43 8.03 -11.41
C PHE A 86 11.25 8.20 -12.37
N LEU A 87 10.41 9.20 -12.10
CA LEU A 87 9.36 9.71 -12.99
C LEU A 87 9.50 11.22 -13.12
N SER A 88 9.35 11.72 -14.34
CA SER A 88 9.23 13.14 -14.59
C SER A 88 7.92 13.69 -14.01
N PRO A 89 7.87 14.93 -13.50
CA PRO A 89 6.68 15.47 -12.82
C PRO A 89 5.40 15.37 -13.65
N ASN A 90 5.47 15.60 -14.96
CA ASN A 90 4.31 15.50 -15.86
C ASN A 90 3.73 14.07 -15.96
N LEU A 91 4.51 13.05 -15.62
CA LEU A 91 4.11 11.64 -15.62
C LEU A 91 3.74 11.14 -14.21
N LEU A 92 3.57 12.03 -13.24
CA LEU A 92 2.99 11.68 -11.94
C LEU A 92 1.49 11.39 -12.10
N TYR A 93 0.99 10.44 -11.33
CA TYR A 93 -0.41 10.00 -11.30
C TYR A 93 -1.37 11.19 -11.17
N ARG A 94 -1.11 12.12 -10.24
CA ARG A 94 -1.95 13.31 -10.07
C ARG A 94 -1.96 14.21 -11.31
N ASN A 95 -0.86 14.28 -12.05
CA ASN A 95 -0.71 15.17 -13.19
C ASN A 95 -1.35 14.56 -14.45
N ILE A 96 -1.22 13.24 -14.63
CA ILE A 96 -1.93 12.49 -15.68
C ILE A 96 -3.45 12.58 -15.49
N ILE A 97 -3.97 12.50 -14.25
CA ILE A 97 -5.43 12.55 -14.02
C ILE A 97 -5.97 13.98 -13.99
N SER A 98 -5.17 14.97 -13.58
CA SER A 98 -5.60 16.37 -13.50
C SER A 98 -5.69 17.05 -14.86
N SER A 99 -5.19 16.44 -15.93
CA SER A 99 -5.31 16.92 -17.31
C SER A 99 -6.74 16.72 -17.85
N LYS A 100 -7.74 17.29 -17.15
CA LYS A 100 -9.20 17.18 -17.39
C LYS A 100 -9.68 17.57 -18.80
N ASN A 101 -8.79 18.04 -19.68
CA ASN A 101 -9.09 18.56 -21.01
C ASN A 101 -8.48 17.78 -22.17
N TYR A 102 -7.73 16.69 -21.95
CA TYR A 102 -7.08 15.94 -23.04
C TYR A 102 -7.58 14.49 -23.11
N GLY A 103 -8.86 14.32 -23.42
CA GLY A 103 -9.54 13.02 -23.54
C GLY A 103 -8.99 12.02 -24.56
N ASN A 104 -7.76 12.18 -25.07
CA ASN A 104 -7.16 11.36 -26.12
C ASN A 104 -5.70 10.89 -25.86
N ILE A 105 -5.05 11.20 -24.73
CA ILE A 105 -3.59 10.97 -24.57
C ILE A 105 -3.20 10.20 -23.28
N ILE A 106 -4.15 9.84 -22.40
CA ILE A 106 -3.81 9.19 -21.11
C ILE A 106 -3.04 7.88 -21.29
N ILE A 107 -3.37 7.10 -22.31
CA ILE A 107 -2.64 5.87 -22.64
C ILE A 107 -1.18 6.16 -22.99
N GLU A 108 -0.92 7.18 -23.82
CA GLU A 108 0.46 7.52 -24.20
C GLU A 108 1.25 8.09 -23.02
N GLU A 109 0.60 8.80 -22.09
CA GLU A 109 1.26 9.32 -20.90
C GLU A 109 1.59 8.20 -19.90
N LEU A 110 0.69 7.24 -19.71
CA LEU A 110 0.95 6.07 -18.86
C LEU A 110 2.01 5.16 -19.46
N ASP A 111 1.97 4.93 -20.78
CA ASP A 111 2.99 4.13 -21.47
C ASP A 111 4.39 4.75 -21.29
N LYS A 112 4.48 6.08 -21.41
CA LYS A 112 5.71 6.83 -21.07
C LYS A 112 6.08 6.69 -19.59
N ALA A 113 5.11 6.71 -18.68
CA ALA A 113 5.38 6.58 -17.25
C ALA A 113 5.94 5.20 -16.90
N PHE A 114 5.32 4.13 -17.41
CA PHE A 114 5.80 2.75 -17.23
C PHE A 114 7.19 2.57 -17.83
N THR A 115 7.40 3.12 -19.04
CA THR A 115 8.71 3.12 -19.70
C THR A 115 9.75 3.87 -18.89
N GLU A 116 9.44 5.06 -18.34
CA GLU A 116 10.42 5.84 -17.56
C GLU A 116 10.79 5.15 -16.25
N ILE A 117 9.82 4.52 -15.54
CA ILE A 117 10.11 3.70 -14.35
C ILE A 117 11.08 2.57 -14.70
N SER A 118 10.80 1.84 -15.79
CA SER A 118 11.65 0.74 -16.25
C SER A 118 13.03 1.24 -16.67
N ASP A 119 13.11 2.18 -17.60
CA ASP A 119 14.37 2.66 -18.20
C ASP A 119 15.29 3.35 -17.20
N THR A 120 14.75 4.02 -16.17
CA THR A 120 15.56 4.68 -15.15
C THR A 120 16.29 3.70 -14.23
N SER A 121 15.78 2.47 -14.11
CA SER A 121 16.41 1.39 -13.34
C SER A 121 17.49 0.63 -14.12
N VAL A 122 17.52 0.74 -15.46
CA VAL A 122 18.47 -0.01 -16.29
C VAL A 122 19.93 0.32 -15.96
N GLY A 123 20.74 -0.72 -15.75
CA GLY A 123 22.14 -0.64 -15.35
C GLY A 123 22.34 -0.27 -13.87
N ARG A 124 21.29 -0.34 -13.04
CA ARG A 124 21.33 -0.11 -11.59
C ARG A 124 21.04 -1.39 -10.83
N GLU A 125 21.30 -1.37 -9.53
CA GLU A 125 21.00 -2.49 -8.63
C GLU A 125 19.50 -2.82 -8.59
N SER A 126 18.65 -1.82 -8.77
CA SER A 126 17.18 -1.96 -8.79
C SER A 126 16.59 -2.44 -10.12
N GLN A 127 17.43 -2.73 -11.14
CA GLN A 127 16.94 -3.04 -12.49
C GLN A 127 15.95 -4.19 -12.49
N GLU A 128 16.28 -5.29 -11.82
CA GLU A 128 15.46 -6.50 -11.83
C GLU A 128 14.11 -6.30 -11.12
N ASP A 129 13.95 -5.27 -10.30
CA ASP A 129 12.70 -5.00 -9.56
C ASP A 129 11.72 -4.13 -10.34
N PHE A 130 12.23 -3.21 -11.17
CA PHE A 130 11.41 -2.25 -11.91
C PHE A 130 11.32 -2.54 -13.40
N GLN A 131 12.29 -3.27 -13.97
CA GLN A 131 12.24 -3.66 -15.38
C GLN A 131 11.05 -4.59 -15.64
N ASN A 132 10.26 -4.27 -16.67
CA ASN A 132 9.07 -5.03 -17.06
C ASN A 132 8.02 -5.18 -15.92
N LEU A 133 8.04 -4.33 -14.90
CA LEU A 133 7.10 -4.40 -13.78
C LEU A 133 5.64 -4.35 -14.26
N PHE A 134 5.36 -3.53 -15.26
CA PHE A 134 4.02 -3.32 -15.82
C PHE A 134 3.71 -4.14 -17.08
N GLU A 135 4.49 -5.17 -17.40
CA GLU A 135 4.30 -5.98 -18.64
C GLU A 135 2.91 -6.66 -18.70
N GLY A 136 2.27 -6.89 -17.55
CA GLY A 136 0.92 -7.44 -17.48
C GLY A 136 -0.21 -6.47 -17.87
N VAL A 137 0.10 -5.19 -18.13
CA VAL A 137 -0.88 -4.11 -18.39
C VAL A 137 -0.77 -3.62 -19.84
N ASP A 138 -1.52 -4.23 -20.76
CA ASP A 138 -1.55 -3.82 -22.17
C ASP A 138 -2.51 -2.64 -22.43
N LEU A 139 -2.00 -1.42 -22.35
CA LEU A 139 -2.79 -0.20 -22.57
C LEU A 139 -3.40 -0.08 -23.99
N TYR A 140 -2.99 -0.93 -24.94
CA TYR A 140 -3.50 -0.96 -26.30
C TYR A 140 -4.39 -2.18 -26.60
N ALA A 141 -4.71 -3.00 -25.59
CA ALA A 141 -5.57 -4.17 -25.74
C ALA A 141 -6.94 -3.81 -26.35
N SER A 142 -7.43 -4.68 -27.24
CA SER A 142 -8.75 -4.52 -27.87
C SER A 142 -9.91 -4.60 -26.87
N GLN A 143 -9.69 -5.27 -25.75
CA GLN A 143 -10.63 -5.49 -24.66
C GLN A 143 -10.93 -4.20 -23.91
N LEU A 144 -9.99 -3.24 -23.89
CA LEU A 144 -10.22 -1.90 -23.36
C LEU A 144 -11.18 -1.08 -24.25
N GLY A 145 -11.29 -1.42 -25.54
CA GLY A 145 -12.11 -0.67 -26.50
C GLY A 145 -11.63 -0.82 -27.94
N LYS A 146 -12.54 -0.55 -28.90
CA LYS A 146 -12.22 -0.65 -30.33
C LYS A 146 -11.43 0.55 -30.84
N THR A 147 -11.69 1.74 -30.30
CA THR A 147 -11.00 2.97 -30.68
C THR A 147 -10.07 3.45 -29.57
N ILE A 148 -9.13 4.35 -29.89
CA ILE A 148 -8.22 4.94 -28.89
C ILE A 148 -9.00 5.72 -27.84
N GLU A 149 -10.08 6.38 -28.22
CA GLU A 149 -10.97 7.11 -27.31
C GLU A 149 -11.66 6.18 -26.32
N ASP A 150 -12.14 5.01 -26.78
CA ASP A 150 -12.74 4.00 -25.88
C ASP A 150 -11.71 3.50 -24.85
N LYS A 151 -10.49 3.19 -25.31
CA LYS A 151 -9.43 2.71 -24.42
C LYS A 151 -9.03 3.79 -23.40
N ASN A 152 -8.82 5.03 -23.86
CA ASN A 152 -8.53 6.16 -22.97
C ASN A 152 -9.63 6.36 -21.93
N ARG A 153 -10.90 6.21 -22.31
CA ARG A 153 -12.04 6.29 -21.39
C ARG A 153 -11.99 5.21 -20.31
N VAL A 154 -11.74 3.96 -20.68
CA VAL A 154 -11.66 2.84 -19.71
C VAL A 154 -10.50 3.04 -18.75
N VAL A 155 -9.31 3.34 -19.27
CA VAL A 155 -8.11 3.61 -18.46
C VAL A 155 -8.34 4.80 -17.50
N PHE A 156 -8.89 5.90 -18.00
CA PHE A 156 -9.25 7.06 -17.17
C PHE A 156 -10.26 6.70 -16.08
N ASN A 157 -11.28 5.90 -16.38
CA ASN A 157 -12.27 5.51 -15.39
C ASN A 157 -11.65 4.77 -14.20
N ILE A 158 -10.74 3.83 -14.46
CA ILE A 158 -10.09 3.05 -13.41
C ILE A 158 -9.19 3.96 -12.59
N LEU A 159 -8.36 4.78 -13.25
CA LEU A 159 -7.46 5.72 -12.58
C LEU A 159 -8.21 6.77 -11.77
N ASP A 160 -9.24 7.42 -12.32
CA ASP A 160 -10.03 8.43 -11.59
C ASP A 160 -10.77 7.82 -10.39
N ALA A 161 -11.19 6.55 -10.47
CA ALA A 161 -11.81 5.85 -9.36
C ALA A 161 -10.83 5.54 -8.20
N LEU A 162 -9.53 5.41 -8.49
CA LEU A 162 -8.47 5.26 -7.50
C LEU A 162 -8.05 6.60 -6.85
N ARG A 163 -8.40 7.74 -7.45
CA ARG A 163 -7.99 9.08 -6.97
C ARG A 163 -8.34 9.38 -5.51
N PRO A 164 -9.53 9.04 -4.97
CA PRO A 164 -9.87 9.35 -3.58
C PRO A 164 -9.14 8.47 -2.55
N VAL A 165 -8.38 7.47 -3.00
CA VAL A 165 -7.66 6.56 -2.11
C VAL A 165 -6.36 7.21 -1.65
N TYR A 166 -6.20 7.43 -0.34
CA TYR A 166 -5.04 8.10 0.23
C TYR A 166 -4.03 7.10 0.83
N PHE A 167 -2.77 7.22 0.44
CA PHE A 167 -1.69 6.31 0.84
C PHE A 167 -0.85 6.81 2.03
N ASP A 168 -1.06 8.06 2.47
CA ASP A 168 -0.40 8.64 3.64
C ASP A 168 1.14 8.58 3.63
N LEU A 169 1.74 8.71 2.44
CA LEU A 169 3.19 8.57 2.24
C LEU A 169 3.99 9.81 2.68
N ASP A 170 3.37 10.94 3.00
CA ASP A 170 4.06 12.19 3.38
C ASP A 170 4.22 12.34 4.90
N LYS A 171 5.47 12.32 5.40
CA LYS A 171 5.81 12.43 6.83
C LYS A 171 5.29 13.71 7.51
N GLU A 172 5.14 14.82 6.79
CA GLU A 172 4.69 16.10 7.37
C GLU A 172 3.17 16.25 7.42
N SER A 173 2.47 15.78 6.38
CA SER A 173 1.01 15.72 6.38
C SER A 173 0.50 14.83 7.51
N ARG A 174 1.22 13.73 7.80
CA ARG A 174 0.98 12.79 8.91
C ARG A 174 0.93 13.41 10.30
N ASN A 175 1.70 14.48 10.58
CA ASN A 175 1.66 15.17 11.88
C ASN A 175 0.44 16.09 12.04
N ASN A 176 -0.27 16.39 10.94
CA ASN A 176 -1.32 17.40 10.91
C ASN A 176 -2.72 16.85 10.59
N THR A 177 -2.86 15.62 10.07
CA THR A 177 -4.16 15.02 9.71
C THR A 177 -5.02 14.61 10.91
N LEU A 178 -6.34 14.78 10.79
CA LEU A 178 -7.32 14.36 11.80
C LEU A 178 -7.35 12.83 12.00
N LEU A 179 -6.98 12.05 10.97
CA LEU A 179 -6.90 10.58 11.03
C LEU A 179 -5.72 10.11 11.90
N SER A 180 -4.55 10.75 11.78
CA SER A 180 -3.41 10.44 12.65
C SER A 180 -3.71 10.85 14.10
N LYS A 181 -4.38 11.99 14.31
CA LYS A 181 -4.86 12.45 15.63
C LYS A 181 -5.92 11.52 16.23
N SER A 182 -6.90 11.05 15.47
CA SER A 182 -7.95 10.15 15.97
C SER A 182 -7.43 8.75 16.26
N ILE A 183 -6.46 8.24 15.48
CA ILE A 183 -5.74 6.98 15.77
C ILE A 183 -4.86 7.12 17.02
N LEU A 184 -4.18 8.27 17.19
CA LEU A 184 -3.41 8.61 18.40
C LEU A 184 -4.29 8.77 19.64
N GLU A 185 -5.47 9.38 19.51
CA GLU A 185 -6.44 9.60 20.59
C GLU A 185 -7.14 8.30 21.00
N ASN A 186 -7.55 7.45 20.05
CA ASN A 186 -8.08 6.12 20.35
C ASN A 186 -7.06 5.23 21.10
N ARG A 187 -5.76 5.34 20.78
CA ARG A 187 -4.70 4.66 21.54
C ARG A 187 -4.52 5.23 22.96
N LYS A 188 -4.65 6.54 23.18
CA LYS A 188 -4.64 7.16 24.52
C LYS A 188 -5.87 6.75 25.34
N PHE A 189 -7.03 6.68 24.70
CA PHE A 189 -8.28 6.24 25.32
C PHE A 189 -8.21 4.77 25.76
N ASN A 190 -7.67 3.88 24.92
CA ASN A 190 -7.46 2.47 25.26
C ASN A 190 -6.38 2.25 26.35
N LYS A 191 -5.30 3.04 26.37
CA LYS A 191 -4.34 3.03 27.49
C LYS A 191 -4.99 3.45 28.81
N ASN A 192 -5.81 4.50 28.81
CA ASN A 192 -6.53 4.96 30.00
C ASN A 192 -7.62 3.97 30.45
N TYR A 193 -8.28 3.27 29.52
CA TYR A 193 -9.24 2.21 29.84
C TYR A 193 -8.59 0.98 30.47
N SER A 194 -7.39 0.58 30.02
CA SER A 194 -6.62 -0.51 30.63
C SER A 194 -6.14 -0.15 32.05
N TYR A 195 -5.75 1.11 32.28
CA TYR A 195 -5.37 1.63 33.60
C TYR A 195 -6.60 1.78 34.53
N SER A 196 -7.76 2.17 33.97
CA SER A 196 -9.01 2.30 34.72
C SER A 196 -9.60 0.93 35.11
N ARG A 197 -9.55 -0.10 34.26
CA ARG A 197 -10.03 -1.46 34.59
C ARG A 197 -9.24 -2.12 35.74
N LYS A 198 -7.92 -1.86 35.87
CA LYS A 198 -7.13 -2.30 37.05
C LYS A 198 -7.61 -1.62 38.35
N ASN A 199 -8.16 -0.39 38.27
CA ASN A 199 -8.74 0.33 39.41
C ASN A 199 -10.23 0.01 39.64
N GLU A 200 -11.02 -0.27 38.60
CA GLU A 200 -12.42 -0.68 38.72
C GLU A 200 -12.59 -2.07 39.35
N ARG A 201 -11.65 -3.01 39.11
CA ARG A 201 -11.63 -4.29 39.85
C ARG A 201 -11.38 -4.10 41.36
N ARG A 202 -10.77 -2.98 41.78
CA ARG A 202 -10.66 -2.59 43.20
C ARG A 202 -11.89 -1.83 43.73
N LEU A 203 -12.65 -1.16 42.86
CA LEU A 203 -13.82 -0.36 43.25
C LEU A 203 -15.16 -1.11 43.18
N ARG A 204 -15.19 -2.31 42.56
CA ARG A 204 -16.38 -3.19 42.55
C ARG A 204 -16.76 -3.79 43.92
N SER A 205 -16.07 -3.43 45.00
CA SER A 205 -16.51 -3.70 46.38
C SER A 205 -17.38 -2.60 47.00
N GLY A 206 -17.83 -1.58 46.25
CA GLY A 206 -18.66 -0.53 46.86
C GLY A 206 -19.50 0.32 45.91
N ARG A 207 -20.82 0.07 45.92
CA ARG A 207 -21.95 0.96 45.57
C ARG A 207 -22.12 1.43 44.11
N LYS A 208 -23.20 0.92 43.50
CA LYS A 208 -23.89 1.49 42.32
C LYS A 208 -24.59 2.81 42.68
N ASN A 209 -24.36 3.89 41.92
CA ASN A 209 -25.37 4.85 41.39
C ASN A 209 -24.73 6.18 40.96
N LYS A 210 -25.30 6.78 39.89
CA LYS A 210 -25.01 8.05 39.20
C LYS A 210 -23.92 8.04 38.12
N ILE A 211 -24.32 7.79 36.86
CA ILE A 211 -23.85 8.55 35.68
C ILE A 211 -25.00 8.48 34.65
N ASN A 212 -25.76 9.57 34.46
CA ASN A 212 -26.70 9.70 33.34
C ASN A 212 -27.00 11.17 32.99
N ALA A 213 -26.05 12.09 33.25
CA ALA A 213 -26.27 13.53 33.10
C ALA A 213 -25.37 14.25 32.07
N ASP A 214 -24.27 13.66 31.59
CA ASP A 214 -23.24 14.45 30.87
C ASP A 214 -23.22 14.27 29.34
N PHE A 215 -24.22 13.62 28.73
CA PHE A 215 -24.23 13.39 27.27
C PHE A 215 -24.93 14.48 26.44
N LYS A 216 -25.46 15.53 27.06
CA LYS A 216 -26.26 16.54 26.36
C LYS A 216 -25.46 17.74 25.80
N ASP A 217 -24.25 17.97 26.27
CA ASP A 217 -23.49 19.20 25.95
C ASP A 217 -22.47 19.06 24.81
N LEU A 218 -22.27 17.86 24.26
CA LEU A 218 -21.29 17.62 23.18
C LEU A 218 -21.82 17.93 21.76
N ASN A 219 -23.14 17.95 21.56
CA ASN A 219 -23.73 18.20 20.25
C ASN A 219 -23.85 19.69 19.88
N ALA A 220 -23.52 20.61 20.78
CA ALA A 220 -23.70 22.05 20.58
C ALA A 220 -22.46 22.76 19.97
N LEU A 221 -21.39 22.04 19.64
CA LEU A 221 -20.10 22.60 19.20
C LEU A 221 -19.71 22.30 17.74
N VAL A 222 -20.62 21.71 16.94
CA VAL A 222 -20.31 21.25 15.58
C VAL A 222 -20.84 22.18 14.47
N ASP A 223 -21.72 23.14 14.78
CA ASP A 223 -22.30 24.00 13.76
C ASP A 223 -21.61 25.37 13.66
N GLU A 224 -20.48 25.45 12.94
CA GLU A 224 -20.18 26.58 12.04
C GLU A 224 -18.88 26.36 11.21
N LYS A 225 -19.07 26.24 9.87
CA LYS A 225 -18.11 26.46 8.76
C LYS A 225 -17.17 25.31 8.33
N MET A 226 -17.55 24.60 7.27
CA MET A 226 -17.01 24.76 5.89
C MET A 226 -17.51 23.60 5.01
N GLU A 227 -18.29 23.94 3.98
CA GLU A 227 -18.73 23.05 2.89
C GLU A 227 -17.53 22.57 2.04
N TYR A 228 -17.22 21.28 2.12
CA TYR A 228 -16.85 20.47 0.97
C TYR A 228 -17.60 19.14 1.12
N ASN A 229 -18.41 18.77 0.13
CA ASN A 229 -19.15 17.52 0.09
C ASN A 229 -18.18 16.32 0.09
N LEU A 230 -17.75 15.91 1.28
CA LEU A 230 -17.35 14.54 1.57
C LEU A 230 -18.63 13.73 1.68
N ILE A 231 -18.75 12.72 0.82
CA ILE A 231 -19.79 11.71 0.95
C ILE A 231 -19.72 11.13 2.38
N SER A 232 -20.87 11.17 3.03
CA SER A 232 -21.12 11.15 4.47
C SER A 232 -20.52 9.99 5.29
N PRO A 233 -20.31 10.22 6.61
CA PRO A 233 -19.78 9.25 7.57
C PRO A 233 -20.87 8.25 7.98
N ASN A 234 -20.62 6.95 7.79
CA ASN A 234 -21.47 5.90 8.36
C ASN A 234 -20.72 4.65 8.86
N TYR A 235 -19.42 4.72 9.11
CA TYR A 235 -18.63 3.57 9.61
C TYR A 235 -18.05 3.79 11.01
N ALA A 236 -18.78 4.50 11.87
CA ALA A 236 -18.43 4.68 13.27
C ALA A 236 -19.26 3.79 14.21
N LEU A 237 -19.51 2.54 13.83
CA LEU A 237 -20.03 1.49 14.72
C LEU A 237 -19.40 0.17 14.26
N GLU A 238 -18.85 -0.61 15.20
CA GLU A 238 -18.26 -1.96 15.05
C GLU A 238 -16.72 -2.12 15.20
N ALA A 239 -16.03 -1.16 15.82
CA ALA A 239 -14.75 -1.46 16.48
C ALA A 239 -14.97 -2.02 17.89
N ASP A 240 -15.58 -3.20 18.00
CA ASP A 240 -15.71 -3.91 19.27
C ASP A 240 -15.31 -5.37 19.07
N ARG A 241 -14.37 -5.85 19.92
CA ARG A 241 -13.78 -7.21 20.04
C ARG A 241 -12.40 -7.42 19.42
N ALA A 242 -11.37 -7.07 20.17
CA ALA A 242 -10.17 -7.91 20.35
C ALA A 242 -9.38 -7.41 21.58
N ASP A 243 -9.75 -7.90 22.77
CA ASP A 243 -8.91 -7.75 23.97
C ASP A 243 -7.71 -8.71 23.83
N TYR A 244 -6.49 -8.20 23.62
CA TYR A 244 -5.26 -8.95 23.83
C TYR A 244 -4.65 -8.51 25.18
N GLU A 245 -4.51 -9.45 26.11
CA GLU A 245 -3.71 -9.28 27.32
C GLU A 245 -2.23 -9.22 26.91
N LEU A 246 -1.59 -8.06 27.11
CA LEU A 246 -0.14 -7.92 27.03
C LEU A 246 0.45 -8.42 28.35
N ASP A 247 1.10 -9.58 28.33
CA ASP A 247 1.85 -10.11 29.47
C ASP A 247 3.01 -9.18 29.85
N GLU A 248 3.06 -8.82 31.13
CA GLU A 248 3.90 -7.77 31.73
C GLU A 248 5.40 -8.14 31.83
N TYR A 249 5.89 -9.13 31.06
CA TYR A 249 7.23 -9.73 31.25
C TYR A 249 8.32 -9.39 30.20
N SER A 250 8.06 -8.51 29.24
CA SER A 250 9.03 -8.19 28.16
C SER A 250 9.57 -6.75 28.17
N LEU A 251 9.60 -6.09 29.32
CA LEU A 251 9.94 -4.67 29.47
C LEU A 251 11.46 -4.35 29.43
N ASN A 252 12.24 -5.09 28.64
CA ASN A 252 13.67 -4.82 28.40
C ASN A 252 14.09 -5.20 26.96
N LYS A 253 13.40 -4.64 25.97
CA LYS A 253 13.94 -4.48 24.62
C LYS A 253 13.71 -3.04 24.21
N ASP A 254 14.72 -2.42 23.60
CA ASP A 254 14.66 -1.06 23.06
C ASP A 254 13.38 -0.88 22.26
N ILE A 255 12.43 -0.11 22.81
CA ILE A 255 11.15 0.16 22.17
C ILE A 255 11.46 1.17 21.06
N PRO A 256 11.17 0.88 19.78
CA PRO A 256 11.39 1.82 18.70
C PRO A 256 10.72 3.14 19.03
N HIS A 257 11.35 4.25 18.65
CA HIS A 257 10.79 5.57 18.92
C HIS A 257 9.38 5.64 18.35
N LYS A 258 8.48 6.35 19.03
CA LYS A 258 7.05 6.40 18.69
C LYS A 258 6.82 6.63 17.19
N ASP A 259 7.65 7.44 16.55
CA ASP A 259 7.58 7.77 15.13
C ASP A 259 7.92 6.57 14.21
N GLU A 260 8.89 5.72 14.57
CA GLU A 260 9.22 4.49 13.82
C GLU A 260 8.07 3.47 13.83
N ILE A 261 7.34 3.35 14.94
CA ILE A 261 6.17 2.47 15.06
C ILE A 261 5.01 2.95 14.17
N TYR A 262 4.87 4.26 13.97
CA TYR A 262 3.85 4.83 13.08
C TYR A 262 4.25 4.71 11.61
N GLU A 263 5.54 4.86 11.27
CA GLU A 263 6.04 4.66 9.91
C GLU A 263 5.81 3.22 9.45
N LYS A 264 6.23 2.24 10.24
CA LYS A 264 6.01 0.82 9.94
C LYS A 264 4.52 0.49 9.71
N TYR A 265 3.62 1.07 10.53
CA TYR A 265 2.18 0.83 10.40
C TYR A 265 1.57 1.36 9.07
N ILE A 266 2.13 2.42 8.49
CA ILE A 266 1.62 3.01 7.24
C ILE A 266 2.20 2.29 6.03
N ASP A 267 3.48 1.92 6.07
CA ASP A 267 4.09 1.05 5.07
C ASP A 267 3.34 -0.29 5.01
N ASP A 268 2.99 -0.82 6.18
CA ASP A 268 2.14 -2.00 6.32
C ASP A 268 0.73 -1.78 5.75
N LEU A 269 0.17 -0.56 5.76
CA LEU A 269 -1.23 -0.34 5.39
C LEU A 269 -1.49 -0.62 3.90
N ILE A 270 -0.64 -0.12 3.00
CA ILE A 270 -0.80 -0.31 1.55
C ILE A 270 -0.46 -1.74 1.17
N GLY A 271 0.67 -2.26 1.64
CA GLY A 271 1.06 -3.65 1.42
C GLY A 271 -0.02 -4.63 1.88
N ASN A 272 -0.51 -4.49 3.12
CA ASN A 272 -1.60 -5.35 3.60
C ASN A 272 -2.87 -5.18 2.75
N SER A 273 -3.15 -3.98 2.22
CA SER A 273 -4.31 -3.74 1.33
C SER A 273 -4.18 -4.44 0.00
N PHE A 274 -2.97 -4.52 -0.53
CA PHE A 274 -2.67 -5.31 -1.71
C PHE A 274 -2.85 -6.81 -1.43
N GLU A 275 -2.36 -7.32 -0.30
CA GLU A 275 -2.61 -8.71 0.15
C GLU A 275 -4.10 -9.02 0.28
N TYR A 276 -4.88 -8.07 0.79
CA TYR A 276 -6.33 -8.20 0.86
C TYR A 276 -6.94 -8.39 -0.54
N LEU A 277 -6.53 -7.59 -1.52
CA LEU A 277 -7.00 -7.75 -2.91
C LEU A 277 -6.59 -9.08 -3.51
N LEU A 278 -5.32 -9.50 -3.32
CA LEU A 278 -4.86 -10.81 -3.79
C LEU A 278 -5.66 -11.95 -3.17
N SER A 279 -6.00 -11.85 -1.88
CA SER A 279 -6.87 -12.81 -1.20
C SER A 279 -8.27 -12.84 -1.81
N GLU A 280 -8.90 -11.69 -2.06
CA GLU A 280 -10.23 -11.61 -2.66
C GLU A 280 -10.22 -12.13 -4.10
N PHE A 281 -9.20 -11.81 -4.89
CA PHE A 281 -9.04 -12.32 -6.25
C PHE A 281 -8.82 -13.83 -6.27
N SER A 282 -7.99 -14.35 -5.37
CA SER A 282 -7.81 -15.79 -5.18
C SER A 282 -9.16 -16.46 -4.86
N LEU A 283 -9.91 -15.99 -3.86
CA LEU A 283 -11.21 -16.57 -3.49
C LEU A 283 -12.25 -16.55 -4.63
N ASN A 284 -12.19 -15.56 -5.52
CA ASN A 284 -13.12 -15.40 -6.62
C ASN A 284 -12.63 -16.00 -7.96
N SER A 285 -11.39 -16.49 -8.03
CA SER A 285 -10.82 -17.10 -9.24
C SER A 285 -11.01 -18.62 -9.25
N SER A 286 -11.16 -19.20 -10.45
CA SER A 286 -11.30 -20.65 -10.62
C SER A 286 -9.98 -21.43 -10.45
N ASN A 287 -8.83 -20.75 -10.52
CA ASN A 287 -7.47 -21.31 -10.49
C ASN A 287 -6.65 -20.76 -9.30
N SER A 288 -7.29 -20.62 -8.15
CA SER A 288 -6.82 -19.85 -6.99
C SER A 288 -5.68 -20.48 -6.18
N SER A 289 -5.39 -21.77 -6.39
CA SER A 289 -4.47 -22.57 -5.59
C SER A 289 -2.98 -22.35 -5.88
N ASP A 290 -2.65 -21.71 -7.02
CA ASP A 290 -1.31 -21.84 -7.58
C ASP A 290 -0.36 -20.69 -7.21
N TYR A 291 -0.86 -19.60 -6.62
CA TYR A 291 -0.04 -18.41 -6.34
C TYR A 291 -0.23 -17.74 -4.99
N TYR A 292 -1.30 -18.04 -4.26
CA TYR A 292 -1.60 -17.37 -2.99
C TYR A 292 -1.71 -18.37 -1.86
N THR A 293 -0.95 -18.13 -0.79
CA THR A 293 -1.06 -18.90 0.45
C THR A 293 -2.00 -18.16 1.41
N PRO A 294 -3.12 -18.76 1.85
CA PRO A 294 -4.04 -18.12 2.79
C PRO A 294 -3.33 -17.59 4.03
N ASN A 295 -3.71 -16.38 4.46
CA ASN A 295 -3.06 -15.67 5.56
C ASN A 295 -2.94 -16.49 6.85
N GLU A 296 -3.93 -17.31 7.18
CA GLU A 296 -3.90 -18.16 8.37
C GLU A 296 -2.77 -19.20 8.32
N VAL A 297 -2.50 -19.74 7.13
CA VAL A 297 -1.41 -20.70 6.90
C VAL A 297 -0.06 -19.99 6.97
N SER A 298 0.06 -18.83 6.30
CA SER A 298 1.27 -18.02 6.34
C SER A 298 1.63 -17.59 7.76
N THR A 299 0.64 -17.11 8.52
CA THR A 299 0.81 -16.72 9.93
C THR A 299 1.27 -17.89 10.78
N LEU A 300 0.69 -19.09 10.57
CA LEU A 300 1.07 -20.28 11.31
C LEU A 300 2.53 -20.65 11.04
N ILE A 301 2.95 -20.66 9.77
CA ILE A 301 4.33 -20.97 9.37
C ILE A 301 5.30 -19.94 9.96
N ALA A 302 4.99 -18.65 9.85
CA ALA A 302 5.81 -17.58 10.42
C ALA A 302 5.98 -17.74 11.94
N LYS A 303 4.90 -18.06 12.66
CA LYS A 303 4.94 -18.33 14.11
C LYS A 303 5.71 -19.59 14.51
N LEU A 304 5.65 -20.64 13.67
CA LEU A 304 6.44 -21.84 13.89
C LEU A 304 7.95 -21.53 13.77
N ILE A 305 8.33 -20.73 12.78
CA ILE A 305 9.73 -20.31 12.60
C ILE A 305 10.16 -19.37 13.75
N SER A 306 9.29 -18.43 14.14
CA SER A 306 9.60 -17.45 15.18
C SER A 306 9.70 -18.04 16.59
N SER A 307 9.18 -19.25 16.80
CA SER A 307 9.36 -19.98 18.05
C SER A 307 10.83 -20.32 18.35
N GLN A 308 11.70 -20.33 17.34
CA GLN A 308 13.11 -20.71 17.47
C GLN A 308 14.08 -19.54 17.29
N LYS A 309 13.65 -18.48 16.61
CA LYS A 309 14.49 -17.32 16.26
C LYS A 309 13.67 -16.04 16.37
N SER A 310 14.31 -14.95 16.74
CA SER A 310 13.69 -13.62 16.74
C SER A 310 14.13 -12.72 15.58
N ARG A 311 15.07 -13.21 14.76
CA ARG A 311 15.57 -12.56 13.54
C ARG A 311 16.08 -13.58 12.52
N LEU A 312 15.99 -13.27 11.23
CA LEU A 312 16.58 -14.07 10.16
C LEU A 312 17.61 -13.26 9.36
N GLU A 313 18.76 -13.88 9.07
CA GLU A 313 19.74 -13.29 8.15
C GLU A 313 19.23 -13.34 6.71
N SER A 314 18.54 -14.42 6.33
CA SER A 314 17.80 -14.51 5.07
C SER A 314 16.66 -15.51 5.19
N VAL A 315 15.67 -15.36 4.30
CA VAL A 315 14.58 -16.32 4.06
C VAL A 315 14.51 -16.61 2.56
N TYR A 316 14.21 -17.86 2.18
CA TYR A 316 14.07 -18.27 0.79
C TYR A 316 12.81 -19.12 0.59
N ASP A 317 12.03 -18.80 -0.43
CA ASP A 317 10.90 -19.61 -0.91
C ASP A 317 11.10 -19.99 -2.40
N PRO A 318 11.34 -21.28 -2.71
CA PRO A 318 11.62 -21.74 -4.07
C PRO A 318 10.43 -21.72 -5.02
N CYS A 319 9.21 -21.53 -4.54
CA CYS A 319 7.99 -21.46 -5.35
C CYS A 319 7.07 -20.37 -4.78
N CYS A 320 7.56 -19.14 -4.77
CA CYS A 320 7.03 -18.10 -3.88
C CYS A 320 5.65 -17.56 -4.25
N GLY A 321 5.12 -17.85 -5.45
CA GLY A 321 3.83 -17.32 -5.89
C GLY A 321 3.82 -15.79 -5.83
N SER A 322 2.85 -15.21 -5.12
CA SER A 322 2.75 -13.77 -4.84
C SER A 322 3.73 -13.24 -3.78
N ALA A 323 4.57 -14.10 -3.21
CA ALA A 323 5.46 -13.83 -2.07
C ALA A 323 4.76 -13.47 -0.74
N SER A 324 3.44 -13.71 -0.61
CA SER A 324 2.67 -13.47 0.61
C SER A 324 3.25 -14.16 1.85
N LEU A 325 3.72 -15.41 1.70
CA LEU A 325 4.36 -16.15 2.79
C LEU A 325 5.67 -15.48 3.25
N LEU A 326 6.52 -15.06 2.30
CA LEU A 326 7.79 -14.39 2.58
C LEU A 326 7.55 -13.08 3.35
N LEU A 327 6.55 -12.31 2.95
CA LEU A 327 6.18 -11.05 3.61
C LEU A 327 5.65 -11.27 5.03
N GLU A 328 4.81 -12.29 5.23
CA GLU A 328 4.31 -12.62 6.57
C GLU A 328 5.44 -13.10 7.50
N ILE A 329 6.40 -13.88 6.96
CA ILE A 329 7.62 -14.23 7.69
C ILE A 329 8.42 -12.98 8.04
N ASN A 330 8.65 -12.07 7.10
CA ASN A 330 9.39 -10.83 7.34
C ASN A 330 8.75 -9.96 8.43
N LYS A 331 7.41 -9.87 8.42
CA LYS A 331 6.63 -9.11 9.39
C LYS A 331 6.81 -9.62 10.83
N GLU A 332 6.84 -10.94 11.01
CA GLU A 332 7.01 -11.59 12.32
C GLU A 332 8.48 -11.68 12.77
N LEU A 333 9.42 -11.80 11.83
CA LEU A 333 10.81 -12.18 12.11
C LEU A 333 11.86 -11.16 11.70
N ASP A 334 11.55 -10.01 11.11
CA ASP A 334 12.53 -9.00 10.68
C ASP A 334 13.71 -9.62 9.91
N CYS A 335 13.45 -9.98 8.65
CA CYS A 335 14.42 -10.64 7.78
C CYS A 335 15.34 -9.59 7.15
N LYS A 336 16.66 -9.80 7.20
CA LYS A 336 17.59 -8.88 6.52
C LYS A 336 17.56 -9.01 5.00
N PHE A 337 17.26 -10.20 4.48
CA PHE A 337 17.21 -10.43 3.04
C PHE A 337 16.14 -11.47 2.68
N ILE A 338 15.35 -11.20 1.64
CA ILE A 338 14.23 -12.04 1.21
C ILE A 338 14.52 -12.57 -0.20
N CYS A 339 14.64 -13.88 -0.35
CA CYS A 339 14.82 -14.55 -1.65
C CYS A 339 13.53 -15.28 -2.05
N GLY A 340 13.19 -15.25 -3.33
CA GLY A 340 12.11 -16.06 -3.86
C GLY A 340 12.36 -16.48 -5.31
N GLN A 341 11.80 -17.61 -5.72
CA GLN A 341 11.80 -18.03 -7.12
C GLN A 341 10.39 -18.42 -7.56
N GLU A 342 10.00 -17.99 -8.76
CA GLU A 342 8.67 -18.24 -9.31
C GLU A 342 8.75 -18.58 -10.80
N LEU A 343 8.04 -19.62 -11.22
CA LEU A 343 8.03 -20.10 -12.61
C LEU A 343 7.15 -19.21 -13.49
N ASN A 344 5.96 -18.85 -13.00
CA ASN A 344 4.96 -18.11 -13.76
C ASN A 344 5.30 -16.62 -13.80
N ALA A 345 5.50 -16.07 -15.00
CA ALA A 345 5.83 -14.67 -15.21
C ALA A 345 4.83 -13.68 -14.59
N SER A 346 3.54 -14.01 -14.59
CA SER A 346 2.51 -13.13 -13.99
C SER A 346 2.62 -13.10 -12.47
N PHE A 347 2.85 -14.24 -11.82
CA PHE A 347 3.00 -14.31 -10.37
C PHE A 347 4.36 -13.75 -9.93
N TYR A 348 5.40 -13.94 -10.73
CA TYR A 348 6.69 -13.28 -10.56
C TYR A 348 6.56 -11.75 -10.53
N ASN A 349 5.78 -11.16 -11.45
CA ASN A 349 5.53 -9.71 -11.44
C ASN A 349 4.73 -9.29 -10.21
N ILE A 350 3.70 -10.06 -9.81
CA ILE A 350 2.94 -9.80 -8.59
C ILE A 350 3.84 -9.84 -7.36
N ALA A 351 4.74 -10.82 -7.24
CA ALA A 351 5.68 -10.92 -6.12
C ALA A 351 6.57 -9.67 -6.00
N ARG A 352 7.11 -9.18 -7.12
CA ARG A 352 7.92 -7.95 -7.15
C ARG A 352 7.10 -6.72 -6.76
N GLU A 353 5.90 -6.55 -7.33
CA GLU A 353 4.98 -5.48 -6.93
C GLU A 353 4.65 -5.54 -5.44
N ASN A 354 4.44 -6.75 -4.92
CA ASN A 354 4.07 -6.98 -3.54
C ASN A 354 5.20 -6.58 -2.57
N MET A 355 6.46 -6.94 -2.88
CA MET A 355 7.64 -6.47 -2.11
C MET A 355 7.73 -4.94 -2.10
N ILE A 356 7.56 -4.32 -3.27
CA ILE A 356 7.62 -2.86 -3.42
C ILE A 356 6.53 -2.16 -2.62
N LEU A 357 5.29 -2.68 -2.63
CA LEU A 357 4.14 -2.11 -1.93
C LEU A 357 4.20 -2.30 -0.42
N HIS A 358 4.92 -3.32 0.07
CA HIS A 358 5.28 -3.48 1.48
C HIS A 358 6.49 -2.61 1.88
N ASN A 359 6.93 -1.71 1.00
CA ASN A 359 8.07 -0.84 1.20
C ASN A 359 9.39 -1.57 1.51
N ILE A 360 9.55 -2.81 1.01
CA ILE A 360 10.84 -3.50 1.09
C ILE A 360 11.79 -2.82 0.11
N HIS A 361 12.97 -2.42 0.59
CA HIS A 361 13.95 -1.75 -0.25
C HIS A 361 14.51 -2.75 -1.29
N TYR A 362 14.78 -2.29 -2.51
CA TYR A 362 15.30 -3.12 -3.62
C TYR A 362 16.67 -3.79 -3.34
N LYS A 363 17.30 -3.48 -2.20
CA LYS A 363 18.56 -4.10 -1.74
C LYS A 363 18.35 -5.20 -0.70
N ASP A 364 17.12 -5.37 -0.25
CA ASP A 364 16.75 -6.27 0.85
C ASP A 364 15.92 -7.47 0.34
N PHE A 365 15.70 -7.57 -0.97
CA PHE A 365 15.05 -8.73 -1.58
C PHE A 365 15.61 -9.07 -2.98
N ASP A 366 15.39 -10.31 -3.41
CA ASP A 366 15.68 -10.80 -4.75
C ASP A 366 14.66 -11.88 -5.15
N ILE A 367 13.80 -11.57 -6.11
CA ILE A 367 12.86 -12.52 -6.69
C ILE A 367 13.36 -12.90 -8.08
N LYS A 368 13.38 -14.21 -8.37
CA LYS A 368 13.85 -14.76 -9.64
C LYS A 368 12.72 -15.42 -10.41
N GLN A 369 12.72 -15.24 -11.73
CA GLN A 369 11.83 -15.96 -12.63
C GLN A 369 12.52 -17.21 -13.19
N GLY A 370 11.96 -18.40 -12.96
CA GLY A 370 12.45 -19.63 -13.57
C GLY A 370 12.02 -20.90 -12.84
N ASP A 371 12.24 -22.05 -13.50
CA ASP A 371 11.98 -23.36 -12.89
C ASP A 371 13.04 -23.67 -11.84
N THR A 372 12.64 -23.82 -10.58
CA THR A 372 13.56 -24.04 -9.45
C THR A 372 14.19 -25.44 -9.46
N LEU A 373 13.55 -26.42 -10.10
CA LEU A 373 14.09 -27.77 -10.23
C LEU A 373 15.12 -27.85 -11.35
N GLU A 374 14.90 -27.16 -12.46
CA GLU A 374 15.82 -27.16 -13.60
C GLU A 374 16.95 -26.13 -13.45
N GLN A 375 16.65 -24.97 -12.87
CA GLN A 375 17.54 -23.80 -12.75
C GLN A 375 17.37 -23.11 -11.39
N PRO A 376 17.91 -23.67 -10.30
CA PRO A 376 17.89 -23.00 -9.00
C PRO A 376 18.78 -21.75 -9.02
N GLN A 377 18.24 -20.61 -8.55
CA GLN A 377 18.92 -19.31 -8.63
C GLN A 377 19.32 -18.71 -7.27
N HIS A 378 19.08 -19.41 -6.15
CA HIS A 378 19.45 -19.01 -4.79
C HIS A 378 20.17 -20.08 -3.99
#